data_AF-A0A920MGN6-F1
#
_entry.id   AF-A0A920MGN6-F1
#
_cell.length_a   1.000
_cell.length_b   1.000
_cell.length_c   1.000
_cell.angle_alpha   90.00
_cell.angle_beta   90.00
_cell.angle_gamma   90.00
#
_symmetry.space_group_name_H-M   'P 1'
#
loop_
_entity.id
_entity.type
_entity.pdbx_description
1 polymer ?
#
loop_
_entity_poly.entity_id
_entity_poly.type
_entity_poly.pdbx_seq_one_letter_code
_entity_poly.pdbx_strand_id
1 'polypeptide(L)'
;MWKPLLGALNQVIEEGLEDTLSKEEFQKSGGCYAPRRINRFNAGGAISRHAWGIAIDINVKSGYHPRVVEIFNSWGFAWGGTWTSPDEMHFELRDLSPSISQASG
;
A
#
# COMPACT_ATOMS: atom_id res chain seq x y z
N MET A 1 -1.41 13.77 5.83
CA MET A 1 -1.53 12.35 5.41
C MET A 1 -2.84 12.21 4.66
N TRP A 2 -2.85 11.66 3.45
CA TRP A 2 -4.08 11.57 2.66
C TRP A 2 -5.07 10.54 3.22
N LYS A 3 -6.37 10.86 3.14
CA LYS A 3 -7.46 10.17 3.85
C LYS A 3 -7.50 8.64 3.66
N PRO A 4 -7.31 8.07 2.46
CA PRO A 4 -7.41 6.62 2.26
C PRO A 4 -6.40 5.83 3.09
N LEU A 5 -5.13 6.24 3.09
CA LEU A 5 -4.08 5.55 3.84
C LEU A 5 -4.28 5.68 5.35
N LEU A 6 -4.68 6.87 5.81
CA LEU A 6 -4.97 7.07 7.24
C LEU A 6 -6.13 6.19 7.69
N GLY A 7 -7.21 6.10 6.90
CA GLY A 7 -8.34 5.23 7.18
C GLY A 7 -7.96 3.75 7.25
N ALA A 8 -7.23 3.27 6.24
CA ALA A 8 -6.75 1.88 6.22
C ALA A 8 -5.88 1.54 7.44
N LEU A 9 -4.93 2.41 7.79
CA LEU A 9 -4.05 2.19 8.94
C LEU A 9 -4.80 2.28 10.28
N ASN A 10 -5.76 3.20 10.41
CA ASN A 10 -6.61 3.26 11.60
C ASN A 10 -7.44 2.00 11.75
N GLN A 11 -8.05 1.50 10.67
CA GLN A 11 -8.81 0.26 10.71
C GLN A 11 -7.93 -0.96 11.06
N VAL A 12 -6.67 -1.00 10.58
CA VAL A 12 -5.71 -2.04 11.01
C VAL A 12 -5.48 -2.01 12.53
N ILE A 13 -5.35 -0.82 13.12
CA ILE A 13 -5.21 -0.65 14.58
C ILE A 13 -6.52 -1.02 15.30
N GLU A 14 -7.67 -0.60 14.79
CA GLU A 14 -8.98 -0.91 15.36
C GLU A 14 -9.27 -2.42 15.38
N GLU A 15 -8.76 -3.16 14.38
CA GLU A 15 -8.87 -4.61 14.31
C GLU A 15 -7.74 -5.36 15.04
N GLY A 16 -6.80 -4.66 15.71
CA GLY A 16 -5.72 -5.26 16.50
C GLY A 16 -4.65 -5.97 15.66
N LEU A 17 -4.42 -5.49 14.43
CA LEU A 17 -3.51 -6.09 13.45
C LEU A 17 -2.21 -5.28 13.28
N GLU A 18 -1.98 -4.25 14.09
CA GLU A 18 -0.82 -3.36 13.98
C GLU A 18 0.53 -4.08 14.11
N ASP A 19 0.60 -5.14 14.92
CA ASP A 19 1.81 -5.95 15.10
C ASP A 19 2.13 -6.81 13.87
N THR A 20 1.19 -6.93 12.92
CA THR A 20 1.44 -7.57 11.63
C THR A 20 2.15 -6.65 10.64
N LEU A 21 2.27 -5.35 10.94
CA LEU A 21 2.98 -4.37 10.11
C LEU A 21 4.38 -4.07 10.68
N SER A 22 5.41 -4.32 9.88
CA SER A 22 6.79 -4.09 10.29
C SER A 22 7.20 -2.63 10.08
N LYS A 23 7.23 -1.87 11.18
CA LYS A 23 7.74 -0.49 11.17
C LYS A 23 9.23 -0.43 10.79
N GLU A 24 10.02 -1.43 11.18
CA GLU A 24 11.43 -1.49 10.81
C GLU A 24 11.60 -1.63 9.29
N GLU A 25 10.86 -2.56 8.67
CA GLU A 25 10.95 -2.80 7.22
C GLU A 25 10.47 -1.59 6.42
N PHE A 26 9.38 -0.96 6.86
CA PHE A 26 8.89 0.29 6.29
C PHE A 26 9.97 1.38 6.28
N GLN A 27 10.65 1.59 7.41
CA GLN A 27 11.65 2.65 7.54
C GLN A 27 12.97 2.35 6.81
N LYS A 28 13.38 1.08 6.78
CA LYS A 28 14.69 0.67 6.26
C LYS A 28 14.69 0.44 4.75
N SER A 29 13.61 -0.11 4.23
CA SER A 29 13.54 -0.62 2.85
C SER A 29 12.24 -0.32 2.12
N GLY A 30 11.19 0.07 2.83
CA GLY A 30 9.91 0.45 2.25
C GLY A 30 9.75 1.96 2.08
N GLY A 31 8.55 2.45 2.38
CA GLY A 31 8.23 3.87 2.39
C GLY A 31 7.12 4.26 1.41
N CYS A 32 6.73 5.53 1.42
CA CYS A 32 5.66 6.06 0.58
C CYS A 32 6.16 6.83 -0.63
N TYR A 33 7.17 7.69 -0.45
CA TYR A 33 7.62 8.62 -1.49
C TYR A 33 9.03 8.26 -2.00
N ALA A 34 9.12 7.98 -3.29
CA ALA A 34 10.37 7.75 -4.00
C ALA A 34 10.20 8.17 -5.47
N PRO A 35 10.74 9.33 -5.89
CA PRO A 35 10.61 9.83 -7.25
C PRO A 35 11.52 9.05 -8.20
N ARG A 36 11.02 7.90 -8.70
CA ARG A 36 11.75 6.98 -9.56
C ARG A 36 10.90 6.44 -10.70
N ARG A 37 11.56 5.98 -11.77
CA ARG A 37 10.95 5.10 -12.76
C ARG A 37 10.91 3.66 -12.24
N ILE A 38 10.01 2.84 -12.80
CA ILE A 38 9.97 1.41 -12.52
C ILE A 38 11.20 0.77 -13.17
N ASN A 39 12.09 0.22 -12.33
CA ASN A 39 13.31 -0.44 -12.78
C ASN A 39 13.03 -1.92 -13.11
N ARG A 40 12.20 -2.17 -14.12
CA ARG A 40 12.02 -3.49 -14.73
C ARG A 40 12.30 -3.35 -16.22
N PHE A 41 13.07 -4.29 -16.78
CA PHE A 41 13.52 -4.28 -18.17
C PHE A 41 12.36 -4.04 -19.17
N ASN A 42 11.17 -4.59 -18.86
CA ASN A 42 9.97 -4.48 -19.70
C ASN A 42 8.97 -3.38 -19.28
N ALA A 43 9.26 -2.55 -18.27
CA ALA A 43 8.31 -1.54 -17.80
C ALA A 43 8.27 -0.27 -18.68
N GLY A 44 9.02 -0.24 -19.79
CA GLY A 44 9.03 0.89 -20.73
C GLY A 44 9.45 2.23 -20.11
N GLY A 45 10.09 2.20 -18.94
CA GLY A 45 10.42 3.41 -18.18
C GLY A 45 9.22 4.13 -17.57
N ALA A 46 8.11 3.44 -17.31
CA ALA A 46 6.95 3.99 -16.63
C ALA A 46 7.32 4.63 -15.27
N ILE A 47 6.61 5.69 -14.89
CA ILE A 47 6.83 6.39 -13.63
C ILE A 47 6.22 5.56 -12.49
N SER A 48 6.99 5.38 -11.41
CA SER A 48 6.50 4.68 -10.21
C SER A 48 5.40 5.48 -9.53
N ARG A 49 4.40 4.81 -8.96
CA ARG A 49 3.36 5.45 -8.13
C ARG A 49 3.89 6.04 -6.82
N HIS A 50 5.04 5.56 -6.35
CA HIS A 50 5.78 6.22 -5.27
C HIS A 50 6.26 7.64 -5.64
N ALA A 51 6.42 7.94 -6.93
CA ALA A 51 6.77 9.30 -7.35
C ALA A 51 5.63 10.31 -7.12
N TRP A 52 4.40 9.82 -6.97
CA TRP A 52 3.21 10.63 -6.71
C TRP A 52 2.74 10.55 -5.25
N GLY A 53 3.43 9.78 -4.41
CA GLY A 53 3.03 9.58 -3.00
C GLY A 53 1.72 8.79 -2.84
N ILE A 54 1.32 8.03 -3.86
CA ILE A 54 0.06 7.25 -3.88
C ILE A 54 0.28 5.75 -3.71
N ALA A 55 1.52 5.34 -3.37
CA ALA A 55 1.89 3.98 -3.09
C ALA A 55 2.63 3.88 -1.75
N ILE A 56 2.66 2.69 -1.17
CA ILE A 56 3.31 2.40 0.10
C ILE A 56 3.85 0.96 0.11
N ASP A 57 5.10 0.83 0.56
CA ASP A 57 5.76 -0.44 0.86
C ASP A 57 5.98 -0.54 2.37
N ILE A 58 5.47 -1.58 3.04
CA ILE A 58 5.61 -1.78 4.50
C ILE A 58 6.36 -3.08 4.79
N ASN A 59 5.71 -4.22 4.58
CA ASN A 59 6.24 -5.55 4.89
C ASN A 59 7.10 -6.08 3.73
N VAL A 60 8.26 -5.47 3.55
CA VAL A 60 9.21 -5.78 2.47
C VAL A 60 9.67 -7.24 2.49
N LYS A 61 9.69 -7.88 3.66
CA LYS A 61 10.12 -9.28 3.85
C LYS A 61 9.11 -10.13 4.59
N SER A 62 8.35 -9.55 5.51
CA SER A 62 7.48 -10.32 6.41
C SER A 62 6.15 -10.76 5.79
N GLY A 63 5.79 -10.28 4.60
CA GLY A 63 4.50 -10.55 3.96
C GLY A 63 3.32 -9.93 4.72
N TYR A 64 2.14 -9.85 4.11
CA TYR A 64 0.97 -9.27 4.76
C TYR A 64 0.02 -10.32 5.34
N HIS A 65 -0.53 -10.01 6.52
CA HIS A 65 -1.71 -10.71 7.02
C HIS A 65 -2.88 -10.53 6.03
N PRO A 66 -3.63 -11.59 5.64
CA PRO A 66 -4.67 -11.48 4.62
C PRO A 66 -5.72 -10.39 4.91
N ARG A 67 -6.08 -10.23 6.19
CA ARG A 67 -7.02 -9.19 6.61
C ARG A 67 -6.51 -7.76 6.36
N VAL A 68 -5.21 -7.51 6.48
CA VAL A 68 -4.62 -6.20 6.16
C VAL A 68 -4.78 -5.91 4.67
N VAL A 69 -4.57 -6.91 3.82
CA VAL A 69 -4.78 -6.77 2.36
C VAL A 69 -6.24 -6.43 2.06
N GLU A 70 -7.20 -7.09 2.71
CA GLU A 70 -8.63 -6.81 2.56
C GLU A 70 -8.99 -5.38 3.00
N ILE A 71 -8.47 -4.92 4.13
CA ILE A 71 -8.66 -3.55 4.62
C ILE A 71 -8.14 -2.56 3.58
N PHE A 72 -6.89 -2.70 3.13
CA PHE A 72 -6.35 -1.79 2.12
C PHE A 72 -7.18 -1.79 0.82
N ASN A 73 -7.63 -2.96 0.37
CA ASN A 73 -8.52 -3.07 -0.79
C ASN A 73 -9.87 -2.36 -0.56
N SER A 74 -10.48 -2.48 0.63
CA SER A 74 -11.74 -1.80 0.95
C SER A 74 -11.59 -0.28 0.94
N TRP A 75 -10.40 0.22 1.30
CA TRP A 75 -10.05 1.64 1.25
C TRP A 75 -9.60 2.12 -0.14
N GLY A 76 -9.65 1.26 -1.17
CA GLY A 76 -9.40 1.64 -2.56
C GLY A 76 -7.98 1.41 -3.06
N PHE A 77 -7.13 0.75 -2.27
CA PHE A 77 -5.82 0.31 -2.73
C PHE A 77 -5.94 -0.97 -3.57
N ALA A 78 -4.93 -1.20 -4.41
CA ALA A 78 -4.65 -2.48 -5.03
C ALA A 78 -3.35 -3.03 -4.45
N TRP A 79 -3.35 -4.33 -4.16
CA TRP A 79 -2.19 -5.03 -3.63
C TRP A 79 -1.37 -5.70 -4.74
N GLY A 80 -0.06 -5.46 -4.75
CA GLY A 80 0.87 -5.98 -5.74
C GLY A 80 1.08 -7.49 -5.69
N GLY A 81 0.74 -8.16 -4.59
CA GLY A 81 0.82 -9.62 -4.48
C GLY A 81 -0.13 -10.38 -5.41
N THR A 82 -1.15 -9.71 -5.99
CA THR A 82 -2.08 -10.31 -6.95
C THR A 82 -1.68 -10.13 -8.42
N TRP A 83 -0.57 -9.42 -8.70
CA TRP A 83 -0.14 -9.14 -10.06
C TRP A 83 0.51 -10.35 -10.72
N THR A 84 0.51 -10.38 -12.06
CA THR A 84 1.18 -11.43 -12.85
C THR A 84 2.67 -11.58 -12.50
N SER A 85 3.32 -10.48 -12.13
CA SER A 85 4.65 -10.50 -11.54
C SER A 85 4.55 -9.86 -10.15
N PRO A 86 4.37 -10.69 -9.10
CA PRO A 86 4.02 -10.23 -7.77
C PRO A 86 5.00 -9.18 -7.22
N ASP A 87 4.43 -8.22 -6.50
CA ASP A 87 5.11 -7.15 -5.78
C ASP A 87 4.48 -7.09 -4.38
N GLU A 88 4.79 -8.07 -3.55
CA GLU A 88 4.00 -8.40 -2.35
C GLU A 88 4.08 -7.35 -1.25
N MET A 89 5.10 -6.49 -1.26
CA MET A 89 5.22 -5.37 -0.32
C MET A 89 4.34 -4.17 -0.69
N HIS A 90 3.93 -4.08 -1.96
CA HIS A 90 3.42 -2.86 -2.57
C HIS A 90 1.90 -2.75 -2.49
N PHE A 91 1.44 -1.61 -2.00
CA PHE A 91 0.08 -1.13 -2.21
C PHE A 91 0.10 0.16 -3.00
N GLU A 92 -0.84 0.31 -3.93
CA GLU A 92 -1.08 1.55 -4.65
C GLU A 92 -2.55 1.92 -4.64
N LEU A 93 -2.86 3.20 -4.47
CA LEU A 93 -4.25 3.63 -4.62
C LEU A 93 -4.68 3.47 -6.07
N ARG A 94 -5.80 2.77 -6.24
CA ARG A 94 -6.44 2.53 -7.54
C ARG A 94 -7.71 3.34 -7.71
N ASP A 95 -8.49 3.50 -6.63
CA ASP A 95 -9.78 4.20 -6.65
C ASP A 95 -10.03 4.96 -5.34
N LEU A 96 -10.50 6.21 -5.44
CA LEU A 96 -10.86 7.04 -4.29
C LEU A 96 -12.31 6.84 -3.82
N SER A 97 -13.18 6.30 -4.67
CA SER A 97 -14.60 6.11 -4.36
C SER A 97 -14.88 5.34 -3.05
N PRO A 98 -14.11 4.27 -2.71
CA PRO A 98 -14.36 3.51 -1.49
C PRO A 98 -13.99 4.31 -0.23
N SER A 99 -12.88 5.05 -0.28
CA SER A 99 -12.42 5.87 0.86
C SER A 99 -13.34 7.06 1.12
N ILE A 100 -13.93 7.64 0.08
CA ILE A 100 -14.91 8.73 0.23
C ILE A 100 -16.16 8.22 0.95
N SER A 101 -16.66 7.05 0.55
CA SER A 101 -17.84 6.41 1.16
C SER A 101 -17.62 6.08 2.64
N GLN A 102 -16.45 5.53 2.98
CA GLN A 102 -16.11 5.18 4.36
C GLN A 102 -15.85 6.39 5.26
N ALA A 103 -15.29 7.49 4.73
CA ALA A 103 -15.01 8.69 5.53
C ALA A 103 -16.23 9.61 5.72
N SER A 104 -17.39 9.26 5.15
CA SER A 104 -18.64 10.03 5.26
C SER A 104 -19.75 9.33 6.03
N GLY A 105 -19.50 8.10 6.49
CA GLY A 105 -20.29 7.42 7.53
C GLY A 105 -19.72 7.68 8.91
#